data_AF-A0AAV4AHG8-F1
#
_entry.id   AF-A0AAV4AHG8-F1
#
_cell.length_a   1.000
_cell.length_b   1.000
_cell.length_c   1.000
_cell.angle_alpha   90.00
_cell.angle_beta   90.00
_cell.angle_gamma   90.00
#
_symmetry.space_group_name_H-M   'P 1'
#
loop_
_entity.id
_entity.type
_entity.pdbx_description
1 polymer ?
#
loop_
_entity_poly.entity_id
_entity_poly.type
_entity_poly.pdbx_seq_one_letter_code
_entity_poly.pdbx_strand_id
1 'polypeptide(L)'
;MVKSGLEEKPGPNDVARVSQYRLAAHLGSAFLLYTLFLWQGLTHLLTPIQMPDVKSITKLRGLAHGVMTAVFITALSGAFVAGLDAGLTYNSYPKMAERWIPDDLWTFSPKWKNIFENPTTVQFNHRHLAESTVVLISGFWWMAKKAPLHPRARIAVNLLLGMAFGQATLGITTLLTYVPTPVAAVHQSGSLVLLSLALWVAHELRRLPKM
;
A
#
# COMPACT_ATOMS: atom_id res chain seq x y z
N MET A 1 30.63 5.44 -15.45
CA MET A 1 30.46 4.87 -14.09
C MET A 1 29.17 5.43 -13.50
N VAL A 2 28.17 4.59 -13.21
CA VAL A 2 26.90 5.07 -12.63
C VAL A 2 27.14 5.40 -11.16
N LYS A 3 26.77 6.61 -10.71
CA LYS A 3 26.89 6.99 -9.30
C LYS A 3 26.08 6.01 -8.45
N SER A 4 26.74 5.34 -7.51
CA SER A 4 26.13 4.36 -6.58
C SER A 4 24.90 4.94 -5.86
N GLY A 5 24.93 6.26 -5.60
CA GLY A 5 23.87 7.01 -4.93
C GLY A 5 23.65 6.59 -3.47
N LEU A 6 24.58 5.79 -2.95
CA LEU A 6 24.76 5.55 -1.52
C LEU A 6 25.29 6.85 -0.90
N GLU A 7 24.75 7.24 0.24
CA GLU A 7 25.42 8.23 1.09
C GLU A 7 26.61 7.54 1.76
N GLU A 8 27.83 7.89 1.34
CA GLU A 8 29.04 7.45 2.00
C GLU A 8 29.20 8.21 3.32
N LYS A 9 29.09 7.51 4.44
CA LYS A 9 29.52 8.02 5.76
C LYS A 9 30.81 7.32 6.19
N PRO A 10 31.70 8.00 6.93
CA PRO A 10 33.10 7.62 7.05
C PRO A 10 33.38 6.47 8.05
N GLY A 11 32.34 5.90 8.68
CA GLY A 11 32.51 4.90 9.74
C GLY A 11 32.56 3.44 9.22
N PRO A 12 33.42 2.57 9.77
CA PRO A 12 33.51 1.15 9.39
C PRO A 12 32.25 0.31 9.73
N ASN A 13 31.31 0.85 10.51
CA ASN A 13 30.05 0.21 10.90
C ASN A 13 28.80 0.97 10.40
N ASP A 14 28.96 1.98 9.55
CA ASP A 14 27.81 2.73 9.02
C ASP A 14 27.09 1.93 7.93
N VAL A 15 25.77 1.77 8.09
CA VAL A 15 24.93 1.12 7.09
C VAL A 15 24.78 2.05 5.89
N ALA A 16 25.18 1.60 4.69
CA ALA A 16 25.02 2.37 3.47
C ALA A 16 23.53 2.71 3.21
N ARG A 17 23.22 3.99 3.05
CA ARG A 17 21.84 4.49 2.89
C ARG A 17 21.59 5.01 1.49
N VAL A 18 20.34 4.89 1.03
CA VAL A 18 19.86 5.50 -0.22
C VAL A 18 18.79 6.52 0.12
N SER A 19 18.71 7.60 -0.65
CA SER A 19 17.64 8.59 -0.49
C SER A 19 16.25 7.93 -0.58
N GLN A 20 15.29 8.42 0.20
CA GLN A 20 13.88 8.03 0.18
C GLN A 20 13.25 8.07 -1.22
N TYR A 21 13.66 9.04 -2.05
CA TYR A 21 13.19 9.15 -3.43
C TYR A 21 13.60 7.95 -4.29
N ARG A 22 14.86 7.49 -4.18
CA ARG A 22 15.36 6.31 -4.88
C ARG A 22 14.70 5.03 -4.37
N LEU A 23 14.52 4.91 -3.05
CA LEU A 23 13.83 3.78 -2.45
C LEU A 23 12.38 3.69 -2.94
N ALA A 24 11.65 4.80 -2.94
CA ALA A 24 10.28 4.88 -3.44
C ALA A 24 10.21 4.60 -4.94
N ALA A 25 11.11 5.15 -5.75
CA ALA A 25 11.16 4.88 -7.19
C ALA A 25 11.45 3.39 -7.48
N HIS A 26 12.39 2.78 -6.75
CA HIS A 26 12.70 1.36 -6.88
C HIS A 26 11.50 0.49 -6.51
N LEU A 27 10.91 0.69 -5.32
CA LEU A 27 9.74 -0.07 -4.88
C LEU A 27 8.55 0.11 -5.84
N GLY A 28 8.28 1.35 -6.24
CA GLY A 28 7.19 1.69 -7.16
C GLY A 28 7.34 1.01 -8.52
N SER A 29 8.54 1.06 -9.12
CA SER A 29 8.81 0.37 -10.39
C SER A 29 8.72 -1.16 -10.27
N ALA A 30 9.22 -1.73 -9.16
CA ALA A 30 9.08 -3.15 -8.88
C ALA A 30 7.60 -3.57 -8.76
N PHE A 31 6.79 -2.80 -8.05
CA PHE A 31 5.35 -3.07 -7.88
C PHE A 31 4.58 -2.92 -9.18
N LEU A 32 4.93 -1.94 -10.02
CA LEU A 32 4.32 -1.78 -11.35
C LEU A 32 4.62 -2.99 -12.24
N LEU A 33 5.88 -3.40 -12.36
CA LEU A 33 6.27 -4.57 -13.15
C LEU A 33 5.61 -5.84 -12.62
N TYR A 34 5.63 -6.04 -11.31
CA TYR A 34 4.95 -7.16 -10.65
C TYR A 34 3.46 -7.19 -11.00
N THR A 35 2.78 -6.05 -10.91
CA THR A 35 1.34 -5.94 -11.21
C THR A 35 1.04 -6.32 -12.67
N LEU A 36 1.87 -5.87 -13.61
CA LEU A 36 1.73 -6.23 -15.03
C LEU A 36 1.91 -7.74 -15.24
N PHE A 37 2.96 -8.34 -14.67
CA PHE A 37 3.21 -9.77 -14.81
C PHE A 37 2.14 -10.61 -14.11
N LEU A 38 1.70 -10.24 -12.92
CA LEU A 38 0.64 -10.95 -12.23
C LEU A 38 -0.68 -10.85 -13.00
N TRP A 39 -1.02 -9.68 -13.56
CA TRP A 39 -2.21 -9.53 -14.39
C TRP A 39 -2.18 -10.46 -15.62
N GLN A 40 -1.05 -10.53 -16.31
CA GLN A 40 -0.86 -11.44 -17.45
C GLN A 40 -0.93 -12.91 -17.00
N GLY A 41 -0.25 -13.26 -15.91
CA GLY A 41 -0.31 -14.61 -15.33
C GLY A 41 -1.75 -15.04 -15.02
N LEU A 42 -2.51 -14.20 -14.31
CA LEU A 42 -3.93 -14.46 -14.03
C LEU A 42 -4.76 -14.59 -15.30
N THR A 43 -4.43 -13.84 -16.37
CA THR A 43 -5.13 -13.90 -17.65
C THR A 43 -4.95 -15.23 -18.36
N HIS A 44 -3.75 -15.82 -18.28
CA HIS A 44 -3.43 -17.07 -18.96
C HIS A 44 -3.70 -18.31 -18.10
N LEU A 45 -3.62 -18.19 -16.77
CA LEU A 45 -3.73 -19.32 -15.84
C LEU A 45 -5.16 -19.52 -15.31
N LEU A 46 -5.97 -18.47 -15.23
CA LEU A 46 -7.33 -18.58 -14.71
C LEU A 46 -8.34 -18.66 -15.85
N THR A 47 -9.28 -19.61 -15.72
CA THR A 47 -10.47 -19.66 -16.58
C THR A 47 -11.24 -18.33 -16.45
N PRO A 48 -11.55 -17.64 -17.56
CA PRO A 48 -12.33 -16.41 -17.52
C PRO A 48 -13.70 -16.62 -16.90
N ILE A 49 -14.11 -15.71 -16.00
CA ILE A 49 -15.46 -15.70 -15.44
C ILE A 49 -16.25 -14.60 -16.10
N GLN A 50 -17.40 -14.97 -16.68
CA GLN A 50 -18.34 -14.00 -17.20
C GLN A 50 -19.28 -13.54 -16.08
N MET A 51 -19.10 -12.29 -15.65
CA MET A 51 -19.99 -11.68 -14.66
C MET A 51 -21.29 -11.20 -15.32
N PRO A 52 -22.43 -11.20 -14.60
CA PRO A 52 -23.66 -10.61 -15.10
C PRO A 52 -23.49 -9.13 -15.45
N ASP A 53 -24.06 -8.69 -16.57
CA ASP A 53 -24.05 -7.29 -16.97
C ASP A 53 -25.12 -6.49 -16.21
N VAL A 54 -24.84 -6.23 -14.95
CA VAL A 54 -25.71 -5.47 -14.04
C VAL A 54 -24.99 -4.26 -13.46
N LYS A 55 -25.75 -3.21 -13.12
CA LYS A 55 -25.20 -1.94 -12.61
C LYS A 55 -24.29 -2.13 -11.38
N SER A 56 -24.60 -3.07 -10.49
CA SER A 56 -23.80 -3.36 -9.30
C SER A 56 -22.39 -3.85 -9.64
N ILE A 57 -22.26 -4.76 -10.62
CA ILE A 57 -20.96 -5.25 -11.10
C ILE A 57 -20.16 -4.14 -11.77
N THR A 58 -20.81 -3.32 -12.60
CA THR A 58 -20.13 -2.19 -13.25
C THR A 58 -19.62 -1.15 -12.26
N LYS A 59 -20.38 -0.86 -11.19
CA LYS A 59 -19.91 0.00 -10.09
C LYS A 59 -18.74 -0.62 -9.34
N LEU A 60 -18.83 -1.91 -8.98
CA LEU A 60 -17.74 -2.62 -8.29
C LEU A 60 -16.45 -2.67 -9.12
N ARG A 61 -16.54 -2.81 -10.44
CA ARG A 61 -15.37 -2.78 -11.32
C ARG A 61 -14.58 -1.48 -11.20
N GLY A 62 -15.27 -0.32 -11.27
CA GLY A 62 -14.63 0.98 -11.09
C GLY A 62 -14.02 1.13 -9.69
N LEU A 63 -14.75 0.71 -8.66
CA LEU A 63 -14.25 0.75 -7.29
C LEU A 63 -13.07 -0.19 -7.05
N ALA A 64 -13.02 -1.35 -7.71
CA ALA A 64 -11.90 -2.28 -7.57
C ALA A 64 -10.59 -1.67 -8.08
N HIS A 65 -10.63 -0.92 -9.19
CA HIS A 65 -9.47 -0.15 -9.64
C HIS A 65 -9.11 0.96 -8.63
N GLY A 66 -10.10 1.66 -8.08
CA GLY A 66 -9.86 2.67 -7.04
C GLY A 66 -9.19 2.08 -5.78
N VAL A 67 -9.65 0.92 -5.32
CA VAL A 67 -9.05 0.17 -4.20
C VAL A 67 -7.62 -0.24 -4.53
N MET A 68 -7.38 -0.83 -5.70
CA MET A 68 -6.05 -1.24 -6.14
C MET A 68 -5.08 -0.04 -6.18
N THR A 69 -5.52 1.09 -6.72
CA THR A 69 -4.73 2.34 -6.75
C THR A 69 -4.47 2.86 -5.34
N ALA A 70 -5.45 2.85 -4.44
CA ALA A 70 -5.27 3.28 -3.05
C ALA A 70 -4.26 2.40 -2.31
N VAL A 71 -4.32 1.07 -2.48
CA VAL A 71 -3.33 0.14 -1.93
C VAL A 71 -1.93 0.43 -2.47
N PHE A 72 -1.79 0.64 -3.78
CA PHE A 72 -0.51 0.98 -4.40
C PHE A 72 0.08 2.29 -3.85
N ILE A 73 -0.73 3.35 -3.77
CA ILE A 73 -0.30 4.65 -3.23
C ILE A 73 0.10 4.54 -1.76
N THR A 74 -0.68 3.81 -0.95
CA THR A 74 -0.37 3.57 0.46
C THR A 74 0.96 2.82 0.61
N ALA A 75 1.18 1.76 -0.17
CA ALA A 75 2.46 1.03 -0.16
C ALA A 75 3.63 1.93 -0.59
N LEU A 76 3.45 2.75 -1.63
CA LEU A 76 4.46 3.70 -2.08
C LEU A 76 4.80 4.75 -1.02
N SER A 77 3.80 5.28 -0.31
CA SER A 77 4.04 6.21 0.82
C SER A 77 4.83 5.55 1.95
N GLY A 78 4.66 4.23 2.17
CA GLY A 78 5.46 3.44 3.11
C GLY A 78 6.95 3.42 2.76
N ALA A 79 7.32 3.51 1.48
CA ALA A 79 8.72 3.62 1.06
C ALA A 79 9.37 4.94 1.50
N PHE A 80 8.61 6.03 1.53
CA PHE A 80 9.09 7.29 2.10
C PHE A 80 9.26 7.19 3.61
N VAL A 81 8.34 6.50 4.30
CA VAL A 81 8.47 6.24 5.75
C VAL A 81 9.74 5.47 6.06
N ALA A 82 10.01 4.40 5.31
CA ALA A 82 11.21 3.58 5.47
C ALA A 82 12.48 4.36 5.11
N GLY A 83 12.47 5.14 4.02
CA GLY A 83 13.65 5.86 3.54
C GLY A 83 14.07 7.03 4.42
N LEU A 84 13.15 7.62 5.19
CA LEU A 84 13.42 8.71 6.13
C LEU A 84 13.59 8.23 7.58
N ASP A 85 13.54 6.92 7.85
CA ASP A 85 13.37 6.37 9.20
C ASP A 85 12.18 6.98 9.96
N ALA A 86 11.17 7.48 9.23
CA ALA A 86 10.06 8.23 9.81
C ALA A 86 9.18 7.37 10.73
N GLY A 87 9.27 6.04 10.62
CA GLY A 87 8.63 5.10 11.54
C GLY A 87 9.10 5.22 12.99
N LEU A 88 10.24 5.87 13.25
CA LEU A 88 10.80 6.13 14.58
C LEU A 88 10.44 7.51 15.16
N THR A 89 9.65 8.32 14.42
CA THR A 89 9.36 9.71 14.84
C THR A 89 8.37 9.75 16.00
N TYR A 90 7.19 9.16 15.81
CA TYR A 90 6.18 8.98 16.85
C TYR A 90 5.83 7.49 16.95
N ASN A 91 6.02 6.84 18.10
CA ASN A 91 5.77 5.40 18.27
C ASN A 91 4.54 5.08 19.14
N SER A 92 3.53 5.94 19.07
CA SER A 92 2.21 5.74 19.69
C SER A 92 1.11 5.63 18.62
N TYR A 93 -0.01 5.00 18.97
CA TYR A 93 -1.22 4.89 18.15
C TYR A 93 -2.47 4.88 19.08
N PRO A 94 -3.61 5.50 18.72
CA PRO A 94 -3.90 6.19 17.46
C PRO A 94 -3.32 7.61 17.36
N LYS A 95 -3.04 8.25 18.49
CA LYS A 95 -2.41 9.58 18.53
C LYS A 95 -0.92 9.51 18.20
N MET A 96 -0.37 10.63 17.76
CA MET A 96 1.07 10.87 17.62
C MET A 96 1.57 11.61 18.88
N ALA A 97 2.17 10.85 19.79
CA ALA A 97 2.31 11.18 21.21
C ALA A 97 0.96 11.61 21.82
N GLU A 98 0.91 12.78 22.45
CA GLU A 98 -0.30 13.30 23.08
C GLU A 98 -1.30 13.95 22.10
N ARG A 99 -0.93 14.08 20.83
CA ARG A 99 -1.65 14.90 19.84
C ARG A 99 -2.22 14.07 18.69
N TRP A 100 -3.36 14.50 18.16
CA TRP A 100 -3.92 13.94 16.92
C TRP A 100 -3.22 14.49 15.68
N ILE A 101 -2.84 15.77 15.72
CA ILE A 101 -2.12 16.48 14.67
C ILE A 101 -0.85 17.05 15.31
N PRO A 102 0.34 16.59 14.91
CA PRO A 102 1.60 17.16 15.38
C PRO A 102 1.80 18.62 14.91
N ASP A 103 2.50 19.44 15.71
CA ASP A 103 2.77 20.85 15.37
C ASP A 103 3.87 20.99 14.31
N ASP A 104 4.71 19.97 14.17
CA ASP A 104 5.92 19.98 13.36
C ASP A 104 5.70 19.51 11.91
N LEU A 105 4.45 19.40 11.46
CA LEU A 105 4.09 18.96 10.10
C LEU A 105 4.55 19.90 8.97
N TRP A 106 4.79 21.17 9.26
CA TRP A 106 5.05 22.20 8.23
C TRP A 106 6.31 23.02 8.49
N THR A 107 7.30 22.42 9.16
CA THR A 107 8.54 23.09 9.58
C THR A 107 9.51 23.35 8.43
N PHE A 108 9.46 22.55 7.35
CA PHE A 108 10.40 22.69 6.23
C PHE A 108 9.96 23.77 5.24
N SER A 109 10.95 24.45 4.63
CA SER A 109 10.77 25.43 3.56
C SER A 109 11.52 25.01 2.29
N PRO A 110 10.91 25.12 1.10
CA PRO A 110 9.51 25.44 0.83
C PRO A 110 8.52 24.37 1.34
N LYS A 111 7.26 24.77 1.58
CA LYS A 111 6.27 23.94 2.30
C LYS A 111 6.02 22.56 1.68
N TRP A 112 6.10 22.42 0.35
CA TRP A 112 5.91 21.15 -0.34
C TRP A 112 6.91 20.07 0.07
N LYS A 113 8.12 20.45 0.53
CA LYS A 113 9.12 19.50 1.03
C LYS A 113 8.63 18.70 2.21
N ASN A 114 7.74 19.25 3.04
CA ASN A 114 7.23 18.51 4.19
C ASN A 114 6.53 17.21 3.78
N ILE A 115 5.88 17.19 2.61
CA ILE A 115 5.13 16.02 2.14
C ILE A 115 6.07 14.82 1.87
N PHE A 116 7.34 15.07 1.52
CA PHE A 116 8.28 14.04 1.05
C PHE A 116 9.58 13.92 1.86
N GLU A 117 9.92 14.93 2.66
CA GLU A 117 11.21 15.05 3.35
C GLU A 117 11.07 15.28 4.86
N ASN A 118 9.91 15.74 5.35
CA ASN A 118 9.68 15.88 6.79
C ASN A 118 9.20 14.53 7.36
N PRO A 119 9.97 13.87 8.24
CA PRO A 119 9.62 12.56 8.77
C PRO A 119 8.25 12.54 9.47
N THR A 120 7.92 13.56 10.26
CA THR A 120 6.63 13.69 10.95
C THR A 120 5.48 13.68 9.95
N THR A 121 5.58 14.50 8.90
CA THR A 121 4.51 14.64 7.89
C THR A 121 4.37 13.39 7.03
N VAL A 122 5.50 12.78 6.64
CA VAL A 122 5.52 11.52 5.89
C VAL A 122 4.87 10.40 6.71
N GLN A 123 5.21 10.29 8.00
CA GLN A 123 4.61 9.31 8.90
C GLN A 123 3.11 9.57 9.08
N PHE A 124 2.71 10.83 9.33
CA PHE A 124 1.31 11.24 9.48
C PHE A 124 0.49 10.88 8.23
N ASN A 125 0.98 11.25 7.05
CA ASN A 125 0.31 10.98 5.77
C ASN A 125 0.14 9.48 5.54
N HIS A 126 1.18 8.69 5.78
CA HIS A 126 1.12 7.23 5.60
C HIS A 126 0.07 6.57 6.50
N ARG A 127 -0.01 6.97 7.79
CA ARG A 127 -1.03 6.46 8.73
C ARG A 127 -2.44 6.74 8.23
N HIS A 128 -2.73 7.98 7.83
CA HIS A 128 -4.07 8.37 7.37
C HIS A 128 -4.42 7.72 6.02
N LEU A 129 -3.43 7.53 5.13
CA LEU A 129 -3.61 6.77 3.89
C LEU A 129 -3.95 5.30 4.18
N ALA A 130 -3.26 4.66 5.14
CA ALA A 130 -3.53 3.29 5.53
C ALA A 130 -4.94 3.11 6.12
N GLU A 131 -5.34 3.99 7.05
CA GLU A 131 -6.68 4.01 7.63
C GLU A 131 -7.76 4.23 6.56
N SER A 132 -7.56 5.23 5.70
CA SER A 132 -8.49 5.51 4.59
C SER A 132 -8.60 4.33 3.63
N THR A 133 -7.49 3.62 3.38
CA THR A 133 -7.46 2.43 2.52
C THR A 133 -8.24 1.27 3.16
N VAL A 134 -8.09 1.04 4.46
CA VAL A 134 -8.87 0.00 5.18
C VAL A 134 -10.37 0.33 5.15
N VAL A 135 -10.74 1.59 5.36
CA VAL A 135 -12.14 2.04 5.26
C VAL A 135 -12.67 1.83 3.84
N LEU A 136 -11.90 2.20 2.82
CA LEU A 136 -12.27 2.00 1.41
C LEU A 136 -12.48 0.52 1.08
N ILE A 137 -11.56 -0.36 1.50
CA ILE A 137 -11.67 -1.82 1.29
C ILE A 137 -12.88 -2.38 2.03
N SER A 138 -13.15 -1.93 3.25
CA SER A 138 -14.31 -2.34 4.04
C SER A 138 -15.63 -1.93 3.38
N GLY A 139 -15.70 -0.70 2.88
CA GLY A 139 -16.85 -0.21 2.11
C GLY A 139 -17.05 -0.97 0.79
N PHE A 140 -15.96 -1.24 0.07
CA PHE A 140 -15.97 -2.07 -1.14
C PHE A 140 -16.50 -3.48 -0.84
N TRP A 141 -15.97 -4.13 0.19
CA TRP A 141 -16.43 -5.45 0.65
C TRP A 141 -17.93 -5.45 0.99
N TRP A 142 -18.39 -4.44 1.71
CA TRP A 142 -19.80 -4.31 2.09
C TRP A 142 -20.72 -4.21 0.87
N MET A 143 -20.30 -3.50 -0.18
CA MET A 143 -21.05 -3.43 -1.44
C MET A 143 -20.99 -4.75 -2.20
N ALA A 144 -19.83 -5.39 -2.25
CA ALA A 144 -19.58 -6.65 -2.93
C ALA A 144 -20.40 -7.81 -2.35
N LYS A 145 -20.66 -7.82 -1.04
CA LYS A 145 -21.42 -8.89 -0.37
C LYS A 145 -22.85 -9.08 -0.93
N LYS A 146 -23.45 -8.01 -1.44
CA LYS A 146 -24.82 -8.00 -2.00
C LYS A 146 -24.85 -8.21 -3.52
N ALA A 147 -23.69 -8.19 -4.18
CA ALA A 147 -23.60 -8.33 -5.62
C ALA A 147 -23.61 -9.81 -6.05
N PRO A 148 -24.07 -10.13 -7.28
CA PRO A 148 -24.07 -11.48 -7.82
C PRO A 148 -22.67 -11.87 -8.29
N LEU A 149 -21.73 -11.98 -7.34
CA LEU A 149 -20.34 -12.37 -7.61
C LEU A 149 -20.21 -13.89 -7.74
N HIS A 150 -19.44 -14.33 -8.72
CA HIS A 150 -18.97 -15.71 -8.80
C HIS A 150 -18.18 -16.11 -7.52
N PRO A 151 -18.25 -17.37 -7.06
CA PRO A 151 -17.59 -17.81 -5.82
C PRO A 151 -16.10 -17.45 -5.72
N ARG A 152 -15.33 -17.62 -6.82
CA ARG A 152 -13.90 -17.26 -6.87
C ARG A 152 -13.65 -15.77 -6.59
N ALA A 153 -14.45 -14.87 -7.19
CA ALA A 153 -14.35 -13.44 -6.93
C ALA A 153 -14.74 -13.11 -5.47
N ARG A 154 -15.73 -13.81 -4.91
CA ARG A 154 -16.13 -13.64 -3.51
C ARG A 154 -15.01 -14.02 -2.53
N ILE A 155 -14.28 -15.10 -2.82
CA ILE A 155 -13.09 -15.49 -2.05
C ILE A 155 -12.05 -14.39 -2.11
N ALA A 156 -11.70 -13.90 -3.31
CA ALA A 156 -10.72 -12.83 -3.48
C ALA A 156 -11.10 -11.56 -2.68
N VAL A 157 -12.38 -11.16 -2.71
CA VAL A 157 -12.91 -10.01 -1.96
C VAL A 157 -12.80 -10.22 -0.44
N ASN A 158 -13.09 -11.42 0.07
CA ASN A 158 -12.97 -11.73 1.49
C ASN A 158 -11.51 -11.75 1.95
N LEU A 159 -10.62 -12.34 1.15
CA LEU A 159 -9.18 -12.37 1.42
C LEU A 159 -8.59 -10.95 1.41
N LEU A 160 -9.02 -10.11 0.47
CA LEU A 160 -8.62 -8.70 0.41
C LEU A 160 -8.97 -7.96 1.71
N LEU A 161 -10.20 -8.15 2.23
CA LEU A 161 -10.61 -7.56 3.51
C LEU A 161 -9.74 -8.07 4.67
N GLY A 162 -9.59 -9.40 4.79
CA GLY A 162 -8.80 -10.01 5.86
C GLY A 162 -7.34 -9.52 5.84
N MET A 163 -6.73 -9.47 4.66
CA MET A 163 -5.36 -8.97 4.49
C MET A 163 -5.25 -7.47 4.78
N ALA A 164 -6.27 -6.66 4.49
CA ALA A 164 -6.25 -5.23 4.80
C ALA A 164 -6.16 -4.98 6.31
N PHE A 165 -6.97 -5.68 7.11
CA PHE A 165 -6.87 -5.63 8.57
C PHE A 165 -5.55 -6.22 9.07
N GLY A 166 -5.10 -7.34 8.49
CA GLY A 166 -3.78 -7.90 8.79
C GLY A 166 -2.64 -6.91 8.55
N GLN A 167 -2.70 -6.15 7.46
CA GLN A 167 -1.73 -5.10 7.14
C GLN A 167 -1.79 -3.93 8.11
N ALA A 168 -2.98 -3.46 8.49
CA ALA A 168 -3.12 -2.43 9.50
C ALA A 168 -2.50 -2.87 10.83
N THR A 169 -2.79 -4.10 11.27
CA THR A 169 -2.20 -4.69 12.48
C THR A 169 -0.68 -4.78 12.39
N LEU A 170 -0.13 -5.23 11.26
CA LEU A 170 1.33 -5.31 11.05
C LEU A 170 1.98 -3.92 11.04
N GLY A 171 1.35 -2.92 10.44
CA GLY A 171 1.83 -1.54 10.43
C GLY A 171 1.85 -0.93 11.83
N ILE A 172 0.75 -1.08 12.58
CA ILE A 172 0.66 -0.65 13.98
C ILE A 172 1.68 -1.39 14.85
N THR A 173 1.87 -2.70 14.64
CA THR A 173 2.87 -3.48 15.38
C THR A 173 4.28 -2.98 15.08
N THR A 174 4.63 -2.77 13.80
CA THR A 174 5.92 -2.21 13.37
C THR A 174 6.18 -0.88 14.07
N LEU A 175 5.14 -0.04 14.15
CA LEU A 175 5.20 1.25 14.79
C LEU A 175 5.43 1.16 16.31
N LEU A 176 4.61 0.39 17.03
CA LEU A 176 4.66 0.30 18.50
C LEU A 176 5.93 -0.42 19.00
N THR A 177 6.56 -1.23 18.15
CA THR A 177 7.79 -1.98 18.48
C THR A 177 9.07 -1.29 18.00
N TYR A 178 9.00 -0.02 17.58
CA TYR A 178 10.15 0.77 17.12
C TYR A 178 10.85 0.19 15.88
N VAL A 179 10.04 -0.24 14.90
CA VAL A 179 10.48 -0.69 13.57
C VAL A 179 11.54 -1.81 13.59
N PRO A 180 11.30 -2.96 14.27
CA PRO A 180 12.23 -4.09 14.17
C PRO A 180 12.26 -4.60 12.73
N THR A 181 13.45 -4.76 12.16
CA THR A 181 13.64 -5.12 10.74
C THR A 181 12.80 -6.33 10.29
N PRO A 182 12.69 -7.44 11.06
CA PRO A 182 11.85 -8.56 10.66
C PRO A 182 10.36 -8.19 10.54
N VAL A 183 9.83 -7.41 11.47
CA VAL A 183 8.42 -7.00 11.49
C VAL A 183 8.15 -6.02 10.35
N ALA A 184 9.06 -5.05 10.16
CA ALA A 184 8.99 -4.09 9.06
C ALA A 184 9.05 -4.78 7.68
N ALA A 185 9.91 -5.79 7.52
CA ALA A 185 10.02 -6.59 6.30
C ALA A 185 8.75 -7.41 6.03
N VAL A 186 8.14 -7.99 7.06
CA VAL A 186 6.85 -8.70 6.94
C VAL A 186 5.73 -7.72 6.57
N HIS A 187 5.71 -6.52 7.16
CA HIS A 187 4.76 -5.47 6.79
C HIS A 187 4.91 -5.07 5.32
N GLN A 188 6.14 -4.77 4.87
CA GLN A 188 6.42 -4.44 3.47
C GLN A 188 6.03 -5.58 2.51
N SER A 189 6.39 -6.83 2.83
CA SER A 189 6.04 -8.00 2.02
C SER A 189 4.53 -8.22 1.96
N GLY A 190 3.84 -8.05 3.08
CA GLY A 190 2.39 -8.20 3.10
C GLY A 190 1.65 -7.05 2.41
N SER A 191 2.27 -5.87 2.22
CA SER A 191 1.71 -4.83 1.35
C SER A 191 1.66 -5.28 -0.11
N LEU A 192 2.65 -6.05 -0.57
CA LEU A 192 2.65 -6.66 -1.90
C LEU A 192 1.54 -7.72 -2.00
N VAL A 193 1.37 -8.57 -0.98
CA VAL A 193 0.25 -9.54 -0.92
C VAL A 193 -1.10 -8.84 -0.99
N LEU A 194 -1.28 -7.73 -0.25
CA LEU A 194 -2.49 -6.93 -0.30
C LEU A 194 -2.75 -6.37 -1.71
N LEU A 195 -1.71 -5.87 -2.38
CA LEU A 195 -1.80 -5.41 -3.77
C LEU A 195 -2.16 -6.56 -4.72
N SER A 196 -1.59 -7.75 -4.55
CA SER A 196 -1.92 -8.94 -5.35
C SER A 196 -3.40 -9.33 -5.22
N LEU A 197 -3.95 -9.27 -4.01
CA LEU A 197 -5.37 -9.56 -3.76
C LEU A 197 -6.27 -8.49 -4.38
N ALA A 198 -5.89 -7.21 -4.29
CA ALA A 198 -6.63 -6.12 -4.93
C ALA A 198 -6.62 -6.27 -6.46
N LEU A 199 -5.48 -6.64 -7.04
CA LEU A 199 -5.33 -6.91 -8.47
C LEU A 199 -6.17 -8.13 -8.89
N TRP A 200 -6.16 -9.20 -8.10
CA TRP A 200 -6.97 -10.38 -8.38
C TRP A 200 -8.46 -10.03 -8.39
N VAL A 201 -8.94 -9.25 -7.41
CA VAL A 201 -10.34 -8.75 -7.40
C VAL A 201 -10.65 -7.93 -8.65
N ALA A 202 -9.78 -6.99 -9.04
CA ALA A 202 -9.97 -6.18 -10.25
C ALA A 202 -9.99 -7.06 -11.53
N HIS A 203 -9.17 -8.10 -11.58
CA HIS A 203 -9.11 -9.06 -12.67
C HIS A 203 -10.40 -9.87 -12.80
N GLU A 204 -10.94 -10.39 -11.70
CA GLU A 204 -12.20 -11.15 -11.72
C GLU A 204 -13.41 -10.29 -12.14
N LEU A 205 -13.36 -8.98 -11.89
CA LEU A 205 -14.42 -8.05 -12.23
C LEU A 205 -14.26 -7.42 -13.62
N ARG A 206 -13.18 -7.72 -14.35
CA ARG A 206 -12.90 -7.12 -15.65
C ARG A 206 -13.96 -7.47 -16.70
N ARG A 207 -14.05 -6.66 -17.75
CA ARG A 207 -14.84 -7.04 -18.92
C ARG A 207 -14.04 -8.02 -19.77
N LEU A 208 -14.70 -9.08 -20.22
CA LEU A 208 -14.15 -9.95 -21.24
C LEU A 208 -14.45 -9.32 -22.61
N PRO A 209 -13.52 -9.40 -23.58
CA PRO A 209 -13.82 -9.06 -24.97
C PRO A 209 -15.01 -9.87 -25.45
N LYS A 210 -15.87 -9.29 -26.30
CA LYS A 210 -16.84 -10.07 -27.05
C LYS A 210 -16.04 -10.95 -28.02
N MET A 211 -16.18 -12.27 -27.91
CA MET A 211 -15.64 -13.22 -28.90
C MET A 211 -16.44 -13.15 -30.19
#